data_AF-A0A3N5GL42-F1
#
_entry.id   AF-A0A3N5GL42-F1
#
_cell.length_a   1.000
_cell.length_b   1.000
_cell.length_c   1.000
_cell.angle_alpha   90.00
_cell.angle_beta   90.00
_cell.angle_gamma   90.00
#
_symmetry.space_group_name_H-M   'P 1'
#
loop_
_entity.id
_entity.type
_entity.pdbx_description
1 polymer ?
#
loop_
_entity_poly.entity_id
_entity_poly.type
_entity_poly.pdbx_seq_one_letter_code
_entity_poly.pdbx_strand_id
1 'polypeptide(L)' 'MAFTPRPPPTREQVAARAYEIWQQSGCLPGRDAENWAQAERELAAGCAAQESSAHQG' A
#
# COMPACT_ATOMS: atom_id res chain seq x y z
N MET A 1 -19.68 2.54 -21.03
CA MET A 1 -18.83 3.16 -19.98
C MET A 1 -18.32 2.03 -19.11
N ALA A 2 -17.04 1.70 -19.18
CA ALA A 2 -16.46 0.63 -18.37
C ALA A 2 -15.65 1.26 -17.23
N PHE A 3 -16.14 1.14 -16.00
CA PHE A 3 -15.33 1.36 -14.80
C PHE A 3 -14.65 0.04 -14.52
N THR A 4 -13.44 -0.16 -15.02
CA THR A 4 -12.60 -1.25 -14.54
C THR A 4 -12.14 -0.88 -13.14
N PRO A 5 -12.65 -1.53 -12.07
CA PRO A 5 -12.12 -1.29 -10.74
C PRO A 5 -10.65 -1.68 -10.77
N ARG A 6 -9.76 -0.77 -10.33
CA ARG A 6 -8.33 -1.10 -10.28
C ARG A 6 -8.14 -2.28 -9.31
N PRO A 7 -7.28 -3.25 -9.66
CA PRO A 7 -7.00 -4.38 -8.79
C PRO A 7 -6.53 -3.91 -7.39
N PRO A 8 -6.86 -4.70 -6.35
CA PRO A 8 -6.38 -4.43 -5.01
C PRO A 8 -4.84 -4.46 -4.97
N PRO A 9 -4.21 -3.70 -4.05
CA PRO A 9 -2.77 -3.70 -3.89
C PRO A 9 -2.24 -5.08 -3.50
N THR A 10 -1.03 -5.41 -3.96
CA THR A 10 -0.40 -6.69 -3.61
C THR A 10 0.16 -6.64 -2.19
N ARG A 11 0.33 -7.82 -1.58
CA ARG A 11 0.88 -7.97 -0.24
C ARG A 11 2.27 -7.33 -0.11
N GLU A 12 3.12 -7.43 -1.13
CA GLU A 12 4.43 -6.77 -1.14
C GLU A 12 4.35 -5.25 -1.15
N GLN A 13 3.41 -4.67 -1.92
CA GLN A 13 3.21 -3.21 -1.93
C GLN A 13 2.77 -2.73 -0.55
N VAL A 14 1.83 -3.45 0.06
CA VAL A 14 1.36 -3.15 1.42
C VAL A 14 2.51 -3.27 2.42
N ALA A 15 3.33 -4.33 2.33
CA ALA A 15 4.46 -4.54 3.23
C ALA A 15 5.51 -3.43 3.12
N ALA A 16 5.89 -3.04 1.90
CA ALA A 16 6.81 -1.95 1.66
C ALA A 16 6.27 -0.64 2.27
N ARG A 17 4.98 -0.37 2.05
CA ARG A 17 4.39 0.87 2.55
C ARG A 17 4.20 0.88 4.06
N ALA A 18 3.84 -0.26 4.66
CA ALA A 18 3.77 -0.43 6.11
C ALA A 18 5.14 -0.24 6.77
N TYR A 19 6.22 -0.72 6.13
CA TYR A 19 7.59 -0.54 6.60
C TYR A 19 8.03 0.93 6.57
N GLU A 20 7.63 1.70 5.56
CA GLU A 20 7.86 3.14 5.52
C GLU A 20 7.10 3.88 6.63
N ILE A 21 5.83 3.54 6.85
CA ILE A 21 5.03 4.10 7.94
C ILE A 21 5.67 3.78 9.30
N TRP A 22 6.16 2.55 9.47
CA TRP A 22 6.84 2.12 10.68
C TRP A 22 8.12 2.93 10.94
N GLN A 23 8.94 3.15 9.92
CA GLN A 23 10.15 3.98 10.03
C GLN A 23 9.81 5.44 10.36
N GLN A 24 8.80 6.02 9.69
CA GLN A 24 8.36 7.40 9.96
C GLN A 24 7.80 7.57 11.37
N SER A 25 7.14 6.53 11.90
CA SER A 25 6.58 6.51 13.25
C SER A 25 7.63 6.29 14.35
N GLY A 26 8.91 6.14 14.00
CA GLY A 26 10.00 5.92 14.95
C GLY A 26 10.25 4.46 15.30
N CYS A 27 9.92 3.54 14.40
CA CYS A 27 10.19 2.11 14.53
C CYS A 27 9.56 1.47 15.78
N LEU A 28 8.37 1.93 16.16
CA LEU A 28 7.67 1.44 17.34
C LEU A 28 7.25 -0.05 17.16
N PRO A 29 7.72 -0.96 18.02
CA PRO A 29 7.30 -2.36 17.97
C PRO A 29 5.83 -2.52 18.38
N GLY A 30 5.12 -3.49 17.81
CA GLY A 30 3.71 -3.78 18.13
C GLY A 30 2.69 -2.91 17.40
N ARG A 31 3.14 -2.02 16.50
CA ARG A 31 2.27 -1.24 15.60
C ARG A 31 2.21 -1.82 14.18
N ASP A 32 2.78 -3.00 13.96
CA ASP A 32 2.88 -3.65 12.65
C ASP A 32 1.51 -3.82 11.99
N ALA A 33 0.49 -4.24 12.76
CA ALA A 33 -0.87 -4.42 12.27
C ALA A 33 -1.56 -3.08 11.93
N GLU A 34 -1.32 -2.03 12.70
CA GLU A 34 -1.83 -0.68 12.43
C GLU A 34 -1.18 -0.10 11.18
N ASN A 35 0.14 -0.21 11.07
CA ASN A 35 0.91 0.25 9.91
C ASN A 35 0.49 -0.51 8.65
N TRP A 36 0.20 -1.81 8.77
CA TRP A 36 -0.33 -2.64 7.70
C TRP A 36 -1.71 -2.17 7.24
N ALA A 37 -2.67 -2.03 8.16
CA ALA A 37 -4.02 -1.58 7.83
C ALA A 37 -4.03 -0.17 7.21
N GLN A 38 -3.16 0.71 7.69
CA GLN A 38 -2.97 2.04 7.12
C GLN A 38 -2.40 1.95 5.70
N ALA A 39 -1.36 1.15 5.47
CA ALA A 39 -0.78 0.93 4.15
C ALA A 39 -1.81 0.39 3.14
N GLU A 40 -2.62 -0.60 3.54
CA GLU A 40 -3.70 -1.14 2.69
C GLU A 40 -4.68 -0.05 2.27
N ARG A 41 -5.08 0.81 3.21
CA ARG A 41 -5.99 1.93 2.94
C ARG A 41 -5.37 2.98 2.03
N GLU A 42 -4.13 3.38 2.28
CA GLU A 42 -3.43 4.37 1.45
C GLU A 42 -3.24 3.86 0.03
N LEU A 43 -2.84 2.59 -0.12
CA LEU A 43 -2.67 1.97 -1.43
C LEU A 43 -3.99 1.73 -2.14
N ALA A 44 -5.06 1.37 -1.42
CA ALA A 44 -6.41 1.20 -1.98
C ALA A 44 -7.03 2.55 -2.40
N ALA A 45 -6.73 3.65 -1.70
CA ALA A 45 -7.20 4.98 -2.05
C ALA A 45 -6.39 5.62 -3.20
N GLY A 46 -5.05 5.52 -3.14
CA GLY A 46 -4.14 6.08 -4.16
C GLY A 46 -4.11 5.27 -5.47
N CYS A 47 -4.43 3.99 -5.39
CA CYS A 47 -5.57 3.41 -6.09
C CYS A 47 -5.85 3.94 -7.51
N ALA A 48 -6.77 4.89 -7.59
CA ALA A 48 -7.25 5.44 -8.85
C ALA A 48 -6.21 6.21 -9.70
N ALA A 49 -4.99 6.51 -9.21
CA ALA A 49 -4.04 7.41 -9.88
C ALA A 49 -2.67 6.80 -10.24
N GLN A 50 -2.23 5.68 -9.65
CA GLN A 50 -0.86 5.18 -9.81
C GLN A 50 -0.79 3.81 -10.50
N GLU A 51 -1.18 3.76 -11.77
CA GLU A 51 -0.96 2.64 -12.69
C GLU A 51 0.25 2.96 -13.57
N SER A 52 1.45 3.00 -13.01
CA SER A 52 2.70 3.09 -13.79
C SER A 52 3.89 2.93 -12.85
N SER A 53 4.38 1.71 -12.71
CA SER A 53 5.79 1.37 -12.94
C SER A 53 6.05 -0.02 -12.38
N ALA A 54 6.57 -0.88 -13.26
CA ALA A 54 7.28 -2.13 -12.95
C ALA A 54 6.45 -3.35 -12.52
N HIS A 55 5.73 -3.96 -13.48
CA HIS A 55 5.63 -5.44 -13.55
C HIS A 55 5.49 -5.97 -14.99
N GLN A 56 6.15 -5.34 -15.97
CA GLN A 56 6.27 -5.93 -17.32
C GLN A 56 7.68 -6.51 -17.45
N GLY A 57 7.76 -7.84 -17.49
CA GLY A 57 8.93 -8.65 -17.82
C GLY A 57 8.47 -9.92 -18.50
#